data_AF-A0A8I3AT20-F1
#
_entry.id   AF-A0A8I3AT20-F1
#
_cell.length_a   1.000
_cell.length_b   1.000
_cell.length_c   1.000
_cell.angle_alpha   90.00
_cell.angle_beta   90.00
_cell.angle_gamma   90.00
#
_symmetry.space_group_name_H-M   'P 1'
#
loop_
_entity.id
_entity.type
_entity.pdbx_description
1 polymer ?
#
loop_
_entity_poly.entity_id
_entity_poly.type
_entity_poly.pdbx_seq_one_letter_code
_entity_poly.pdbx_strand_id
1 'polypeptide(L)'
;MAPHSNETANFGDEAKVATAPPEALESQAESKPEMKSDKKSATQLESIVRPVAERQESSHEYSGTGLDETPKSPTRGHYRTPSLNAARRRGSRQEDGGATNYARASGSVRSDNSDETVHTLVNGADRHQDAKEDDEDTGYPPLILAAQGQGRYERHAWKAGGIRFVPLRVPVVRRLQMAAVLMHTVSILALVSFFFFLAAIPLNWPLLVPYLIHLSLSTAPSDGRLRFRSEFLRSLPVWRLFAGYYPAELHKTYELPPTRKYIFGYHPHGIISHGAWAAFATNALGFRDKFPGITNTLLTLDSNFRIPFYRDWILAMGIRSVSKESIWNTLTRGGPNNEGMGRGVTIVIGGARESLEAQPGHLRLIIKGRKGFIKMALRTGADLVPVLAFGENDLYDQLSPRTHPMVHRIQMFLLNVFKFTLPALHGRGILNYDVGVMPYRRPLNIVVGKPIRVAAAMTPQPDQADIDRLHALYVAELQKLWETYKDQFAKDRTSEMTFIG
;
A
#
# COMPACT_ATOMS: atom_id res chain seq x y z
N MET A 1 -63.96 -1.79 9.30
CA MET A 1 -65.15 -2.24 10.06
C MET A 1 -64.70 -3.17 11.17
N ALA A 2 -65.29 -3.06 12.35
CA ALA A 2 -65.30 -4.08 13.41
C ALA A 2 -66.76 -4.50 13.66
N PRO A 3 -67.01 -5.69 14.23
CA PRO A 3 -67.48 -5.79 15.64
C PRO A 3 -66.47 -6.60 16.51
N HIS A 4 -66.31 -6.41 17.84
CA HIS A 4 -67.19 -6.76 19.00
C HIS A 4 -67.47 -8.29 19.13
N SER A 5 -67.50 -8.95 20.30
CA SER A 5 -67.44 -8.61 21.76
C SER A 5 -67.36 -9.94 22.59
N ASN A 6 -67.13 -10.10 23.92
CA ASN A 6 -66.92 -9.23 25.12
C ASN A 6 -66.26 -10.06 26.30
N GLU A 7 -66.37 -9.58 27.56
CA GLU A 7 -66.25 -10.28 28.88
C GLU A 7 -64.82 -10.57 29.45
N THR A 8 -64.28 -9.91 30.50
CA THR A 8 -64.62 -9.69 31.96
C THR A 8 -64.29 -10.89 32.88
N ALA A 9 -63.67 -10.78 34.07
CA ALA A 9 -62.97 -9.71 34.85
C ALA A 9 -62.05 -10.43 35.91
N ASN A 10 -61.49 -9.93 37.05
CA ASN A 10 -61.53 -8.68 37.85
C ASN A 10 -60.27 -8.61 38.81
N PHE A 11 -60.12 -7.54 39.65
CA PHE A 11 -59.10 -7.31 40.71
C PHE A 11 -57.63 -7.07 40.24
N GLY A 12 -56.78 -6.19 40.80
CA GLY A 12 -56.87 -5.16 41.87
C GLY A 12 -56.17 -5.58 43.18
N ASP A 13 -55.32 -4.81 43.86
CA ASP A 13 -54.59 -3.52 43.72
C ASP A 13 -53.63 -3.44 44.97
N GLU A 14 -53.01 -2.29 45.28
CA GLU A 14 -52.11 -1.99 46.43
C GLU A 14 -50.63 -2.49 46.28
N ALA A 15 -49.53 -1.77 46.57
CA ALA A 15 -49.12 -0.75 47.57
C ALA A 15 -48.58 -1.38 48.91
N LYS A 16 -47.53 -0.89 49.61
CA LYS A 16 -46.62 0.29 49.49
C LYS A 16 -45.34 0.13 50.37
N VAL A 17 -44.22 0.77 49.98
CA VAL A 17 -43.15 1.49 50.75
C VAL A 17 -42.67 1.03 52.16
N ALA A 18 -41.34 0.89 52.35
CA ALA A 18 -40.52 1.20 53.57
C ALA A 18 -39.03 0.77 53.37
N THR A 19 -37.91 1.27 53.95
CA THR A 19 -37.34 2.58 54.36
C THR A 19 -35.93 2.36 55.00
N ALA A 20 -34.87 2.93 54.41
CA ALA A 20 -33.68 3.60 55.02
C ALA A 20 -32.52 2.86 55.80
N PRO A 21 -31.28 3.46 55.87
CA PRO A 21 -30.00 2.94 56.45
C PRO A 21 -29.62 3.67 57.81
N PRO A 22 -28.36 3.78 58.37
CA PRO A 22 -26.97 3.46 57.92
C PRO A 22 -25.93 2.95 59.00
N GLU A 23 -24.61 3.07 58.68
CA GLU A 23 -23.38 3.07 59.54
C GLU A 23 -22.91 1.74 60.21
N ALA A 24 -21.63 1.51 60.60
CA ALA A 24 -20.42 2.37 60.72
C ALA A 24 -19.09 1.66 60.25
N LEU A 25 -17.91 2.23 60.59
CA LEU A 25 -16.56 1.81 60.14
C LEU A 25 -15.86 0.77 61.05
N GLU A 26 -14.87 0.03 60.52
CA GLU A 26 -13.46 0.20 60.97
C GLU A 26 -12.39 -0.43 60.05
N SER A 27 -11.13 -0.03 60.28
CA SER A 27 -9.93 -0.29 59.46
C SER A 27 -9.07 -1.48 59.93
N GLN A 28 -8.28 -2.08 59.03
CA GLN A 28 -6.92 -2.59 59.34
C GLN A 28 -5.96 -2.38 58.15
N ALA A 29 -4.65 -2.43 58.41
CA ALA A 29 -3.59 -2.12 57.44
C ALA A 29 -2.59 -3.27 57.27
N GLU A 30 -2.04 -3.46 56.07
CA GLU A 30 -0.98 -4.43 55.80
C GLU A 30 0.36 -3.99 56.40
N SER A 31 1.06 -4.93 57.05
CA SER A 31 2.36 -4.72 57.67
C SER A 31 3.44 -5.62 57.04
N LYS A 32 4.69 -5.12 57.01
CA LYS A 32 5.88 -5.91 56.65
C LYS A 32 6.03 -7.12 57.59
N PRO A 33 6.69 -8.18 57.09
CA PRO A 33 7.88 -8.67 57.81
C PRO A 33 9.15 -8.64 56.94
N GLU A 34 10.32 -8.69 57.58
CA GLU A 34 11.63 -8.54 56.93
C GLU A 34 12.70 -9.46 57.57
N MET A 35 13.44 -10.20 56.73
CA MET A 35 14.72 -10.91 56.98
C MET A 35 14.93 -11.83 58.20
N LYS A 36 15.29 -13.11 57.90
CA LYS A 36 16.56 -13.81 58.28
C LYS A 36 16.61 -15.21 57.60
N SER A 37 17.64 -15.53 56.81
CA SER A 37 18.89 -16.29 57.13
C SER A 37 18.66 -17.82 57.27
N ASP A 38 19.57 -18.75 56.91
CA ASP A 38 21.04 -18.69 56.80
C ASP A 38 21.71 -19.56 55.70
N LYS A 39 22.77 -18.98 55.10
CA LYS A 39 24.10 -19.51 54.69
C LYS A 39 24.35 -21.02 54.41
N LYS A 40 24.98 -21.29 53.25
CA LYS A 40 26.39 -21.77 53.01
C LYS A 40 26.60 -21.97 51.48
N SER A 41 27.79 -21.89 50.88
CA SER A 41 29.17 -21.74 51.38
C SER A 41 30.04 -20.78 50.52
N ALA A 42 31.26 -20.50 51.00
CA ALA A 42 32.35 -19.75 50.34
C ALA A 42 32.93 -20.51 49.10
N THR A 43 33.90 -20.02 48.30
CA THR A 43 35.04 -19.14 48.64
C THR A 43 35.66 -18.42 47.42
N GLN A 44 36.62 -17.54 47.71
CA GLN A 44 37.65 -16.90 46.87
C GLN A 44 37.30 -15.55 46.21
N LEU A 45 38.31 -14.68 46.27
CA LEU A 45 38.33 -13.25 45.96
C LEU A 45 39.74 -13.01 45.39
N GLU A 46 39.87 -12.43 44.21
CA GLU A 46 41.16 -11.98 43.68
C GLU A 46 40.95 -10.74 42.82
N SER A 47 41.91 -9.81 42.86
CA SER A 47 41.71 -8.42 42.43
C SER A 47 42.75 -7.97 41.41
N ILE A 48 42.34 -7.73 40.16
CA ILE A 48 43.21 -7.19 39.11
C ILE A 48 42.60 -5.93 38.46
N VAL A 49 43.20 -4.80 38.83
CA VAL A 49 43.57 -3.62 38.02
C VAL A 49 42.93 -3.43 36.63
N ARG A 50 42.38 -2.23 36.38
CA ARG A 50 42.08 -1.72 35.02
C ARG A 50 43.37 -1.30 34.29
N PRO A 51 43.59 -1.67 33.02
CA PRO A 51 44.72 -1.17 32.25
C PRO A 51 44.55 0.30 31.85
N VAL A 52 45.66 1.04 31.82
CA VAL A 52 45.80 2.37 31.21
C VAL A 52 46.97 2.30 30.23
N ALA A 53 46.71 2.64 28.96
CA ALA A 53 47.71 2.75 27.90
C ALA A 53 47.07 3.49 26.68
N GLU A 54 47.77 4.28 25.89
CA GLU A 54 49.01 5.05 26.15
C GLU A 54 49.05 6.21 25.13
N ARG A 55 49.75 7.31 25.43
CA ARG A 55 49.80 8.50 24.57
C ARG A 55 51.21 8.67 23.99
N GLN A 56 51.42 8.21 22.76
CA GLN A 56 52.68 8.44 22.05
C GLN A 56 52.67 9.79 21.34
N GLU A 57 53.62 10.65 21.72
CA GLU A 57 54.11 11.78 20.94
C GLU A 57 55.60 11.56 20.68
N SER A 58 56.04 11.77 19.45
CA SER A 58 57.45 12.03 19.13
C SER A 58 57.52 12.97 17.94
N SER A 59 58.61 13.73 17.84
CA SER A 59 58.68 14.97 17.07
C SER A 59 59.59 14.86 15.85
N HIS A 60 59.23 15.60 14.80
CA HIS A 60 60.19 16.15 13.84
C HIS A 60 59.74 17.55 13.43
N GLU A 61 60.69 18.48 13.37
CA GLU A 61 60.49 19.91 13.17
C GLU A 61 61.49 20.40 12.12
N TYR A 62 61.01 20.95 11.00
CA TYR A 62 61.61 22.14 10.38
C TYR A 62 60.65 22.86 9.42
N SER A 63 61.07 24.04 8.96
CA SER A 63 60.25 25.06 8.30
C SER A 63 60.11 24.92 6.77
N GLY A 64 59.11 25.61 6.19
CA GLY A 64 59.07 25.86 4.74
C GLY A 64 57.78 26.50 4.22
N THR A 65 57.80 27.82 3.99
CA THR A 65 57.03 28.60 2.98
C THR A 65 55.64 28.12 2.53
N GLY A 66 54.59 28.91 2.79
CA GLY A 66 53.27 28.73 2.16
C GLY A 66 53.18 29.32 0.75
N LEU A 67 52.33 28.71 -0.10
CA LEU A 67 51.86 29.25 -1.38
C LEU A 67 50.37 28.95 -1.56
N ASP A 68 49.58 29.95 -1.97
CA ASP A 68 48.16 29.80 -2.31
C ASP A 68 47.99 29.20 -3.71
N GLU A 69 47.52 27.95 -3.81
CA GLU A 69 47.06 27.36 -5.08
C GLU A 69 45.58 26.97 -5.04
N THR A 70 44.71 27.99 -5.07
CA THR A 70 43.31 27.82 -5.49
C THR A 70 43.19 27.97 -7.01
N PRO A 71 42.67 26.96 -7.75
CA PRO A 71 42.52 27.06 -9.21
C PRO A 71 41.59 28.20 -9.64
N LYS A 72 42.14 29.13 -10.44
CA LYS A 72 41.45 30.35 -10.87
C LYS A 72 40.28 30.03 -11.82
N SER A 73 39.16 30.73 -11.64
CA SER A 73 38.01 30.63 -12.54
C SER A 73 38.35 31.19 -13.93
N PRO A 74 37.97 30.54 -15.04
CA PRO A 74 38.24 31.03 -16.38
C PRO A 74 37.45 32.31 -16.69
N THR A 75 38.08 33.25 -17.41
CA THR A 75 37.56 34.59 -17.69
C THR A 75 36.46 34.60 -18.76
N ARG A 76 35.55 35.57 -18.65
CA ARG A 76 34.52 35.85 -19.68
C ARG A 76 35.15 36.40 -20.97
N GLY A 77 35.36 35.53 -21.95
CA GLY A 77 35.61 35.96 -23.33
C GLY A 77 34.32 36.48 -24.00
N HIS A 78 34.33 37.72 -24.47
CA HIS A 78 33.26 38.25 -25.33
C HIS A 78 33.44 37.75 -26.76
N TYR A 79 32.50 36.96 -27.28
CA TYR A 79 32.39 36.70 -28.71
C TYR A 79 31.24 37.50 -29.33
N ARG A 80 31.53 38.27 -30.37
CA ARG A 80 30.52 39.05 -31.12
C ARG A 80 29.86 38.17 -32.19
N THR A 81 28.57 38.38 -32.40
CA THR A 81 27.84 37.83 -33.56
C THR A 81 28.15 38.62 -34.83
N PRO A 82 28.26 37.95 -35.99
CA PRO A 82 27.96 38.52 -37.29
C PRO A 82 26.48 38.30 -37.60
N SER A 83 25.74 39.37 -37.90
CA SER A 83 24.44 39.28 -38.54
C SER A 83 24.59 39.23 -40.06
N LEU A 84 23.82 38.37 -40.73
CA LEU A 84 23.61 38.45 -42.18
C LEU A 84 22.15 38.17 -42.52
N ASN A 85 21.54 39.11 -43.24
CA ASN A 85 20.19 39.02 -43.77
C ASN A 85 20.12 39.97 -44.97
N ALA A 86 19.24 39.70 -45.95
CA ALA A 86 19.16 40.34 -47.28
C ALA A 86 20.34 40.04 -48.24
N ALA A 87 20.15 39.91 -49.57
CA ALA A 87 18.90 39.80 -50.36
C ALA A 87 19.17 39.30 -51.82
N ARG A 88 18.06 39.13 -52.57
CA ARG A 88 17.90 38.83 -54.03
C ARG A 88 17.91 37.35 -54.43
N ARG A 89 17.27 36.93 -55.54
CA ARG A 89 15.96 37.25 -56.19
C ARG A 89 15.91 36.47 -57.52
N ARG A 90 15.08 35.43 -57.65
CA ARG A 90 14.45 34.88 -58.90
C ARG A 90 13.73 33.55 -58.56
N GLY A 91 12.56 33.22 -59.12
CA GLY A 91 11.74 34.09 -59.98
C GLY A 91 10.65 33.49 -60.89
N SER A 92 10.01 32.35 -60.57
CA SER A 92 8.86 31.78 -61.33
C SER A 92 8.15 30.74 -60.43
N ARG A 93 6.82 30.83 -60.21
CA ARG A 93 5.72 30.12 -60.92
C ARG A 93 5.87 28.59 -60.92
N GLN A 94 4.82 27.80 -60.64
CA GLN A 94 3.41 27.97 -61.06
C GLN A 94 2.36 27.48 -60.02
N GLU A 95 1.08 27.81 -60.23
CA GLU A 95 -0.19 27.49 -59.49
C GLU A 95 -0.18 26.27 -58.51
N ASP A 96 -0.79 26.25 -57.31
CA ASP A 96 -1.87 27.00 -56.61
C ASP A 96 -3.33 26.48 -56.82
N GLY A 97 -4.10 26.36 -55.73
CA GLY A 97 -5.51 25.90 -55.67
C GLY A 97 -5.76 24.42 -55.28
N GLY A 98 -6.78 24.08 -54.46
CA GLY A 98 -7.68 24.93 -53.68
C GLY A 98 -8.95 24.22 -53.15
N ALA A 99 -9.53 24.77 -52.07
CA ALA A 99 -10.90 24.58 -51.57
C ALA A 99 -11.39 23.18 -51.08
N THR A 100 -11.51 23.11 -49.75
CA THR A 100 -12.52 22.39 -48.95
C THR A 100 -13.95 22.28 -49.53
N ASN A 101 -14.70 21.21 -49.18
CA ASN A 101 -15.96 21.38 -48.43
C ASN A 101 -16.56 20.08 -47.82
N TYR A 102 -17.47 20.26 -46.87
CA TYR A 102 -18.33 19.21 -46.27
C TYR A 102 -19.59 18.97 -47.11
N ALA A 103 -20.07 17.71 -47.21
CA ALA A 103 -21.52 17.40 -47.14
C ALA A 103 -21.82 15.90 -46.97
N ARG A 104 -23.04 15.64 -46.47
CA ARG A 104 -23.65 14.36 -46.06
C ARG A 104 -24.19 13.49 -47.22
N ALA A 105 -24.06 12.17 -47.02
CA ALA A 105 -25.12 11.15 -47.07
C ALA A 105 -25.57 10.44 -48.38
N SER A 106 -25.85 9.15 -48.18
CA SER A 106 -26.86 8.28 -48.83
C SER A 106 -26.87 8.10 -50.36
N GLY A 107 -26.58 6.87 -50.80
CA GLY A 107 -26.89 6.37 -52.15
C GLY A 107 -26.31 4.97 -52.38
N SER A 108 -27.15 3.96 -52.60
CA SER A 108 -26.74 2.57 -52.80
C SER A 108 -26.78 2.16 -54.27
N VAL A 109 -25.70 1.56 -54.79
CA VAL A 109 -25.72 0.65 -55.95
C VAL A 109 -24.73 -0.50 -55.70
N ARG A 110 -25.05 -1.70 -56.20
CA ARG A 110 -24.18 -2.89 -56.19
C ARG A 110 -23.29 -2.95 -57.43
N SER A 111 -22.09 -3.49 -57.29
CA SER A 111 -21.55 -4.48 -58.24
C SER A 111 -20.53 -5.36 -57.53
N ASP A 112 -20.48 -6.63 -57.89
CA ASP A 112 -19.66 -7.63 -57.22
C ASP A 112 -18.17 -7.50 -57.56
N ASN A 113 -17.31 -7.89 -56.62
CA ASN A 113 -16.35 -8.95 -56.92
C ASN A 113 -15.94 -9.70 -55.65
N SER A 114 -15.60 -10.97 -55.80
CA SER A 114 -15.31 -11.90 -54.71
C SER A 114 -13.85 -11.87 -54.28
N ASP A 115 -13.61 -12.08 -52.99
CA ASP A 115 -12.52 -12.94 -52.52
C ASP A 115 -12.95 -13.64 -51.21
N GLU A 116 -12.45 -14.85 -50.99
CA GLU A 116 -12.97 -15.75 -49.94
C GLU A 116 -12.34 -15.53 -48.57
N THR A 117 -13.15 -15.58 -47.51
CA THR A 117 -12.66 -15.92 -46.16
C THR A 117 -13.69 -16.82 -45.45
N VAL A 118 -13.31 -18.07 -45.20
CA VAL A 118 -14.25 -19.11 -44.74
C VAL A 118 -14.64 -18.93 -43.26
N HIS A 119 -15.93 -18.67 -43.01
CA HIS A 119 -16.54 -18.84 -41.69
C HIS A 119 -17.30 -20.18 -41.61
N THR A 120 -16.82 -21.11 -40.78
CA THR A 120 -17.61 -22.28 -40.35
C THR A 120 -18.06 -22.10 -38.90
N LEU A 121 -19.33 -21.70 -38.72
CA LEU A 121 -20.05 -21.86 -37.46
C LEU A 121 -20.61 -23.29 -37.38
N VAL A 122 -20.43 -23.95 -36.24
CA VAL A 122 -21.20 -25.16 -35.87
C VAL A 122 -21.65 -25.02 -34.42
N ASN A 123 -22.86 -25.50 -34.14
CA ASN A 123 -23.55 -25.32 -32.86
C ASN A 123 -22.86 -26.00 -31.69
N GLY A 124 -23.15 -25.52 -30.47
CA GLY A 124 -22.73 -26.17 -29.24
C GLY A 124 -23.49 -27.47 -28.96
N ALA A 125 -22.85 -28.33 -28.16
CA ALA A 125 -23.47 -29.45 -27.46
C ALA A 125 -22.83 -29.54 -26.07
N ASP A 126 -23.61 -29.81 -25.04
CA ASP A 126 -23.13 -29.77 -23.67
C ASP A 126 -22.00 -30.77 -23.40
N ARG A 127 -20.96 -30.29 -22.71
CA ARG A 127 -20.08 -31.15 -21.93
C ARG A 127 -19.46 -30.36 -20.79
N HIS A 128 -20.06 -30.47 -19.60
CA HIS A 128 -19.33 -30.23 -18.36
C HIS A 128 -18.17 -31.23 -18.29
N GLN A 129 -16.98 -30.78 -18.62
CA GLN A 129 -15.75 -31.47 -18.24
C GLN A 129 -15.28 -30.84 -16.93
N ASP A 130 -15.32 -31.63 -15.85
CA ASP A 130 -14.65 -31.26 -14.61
C ASP A 130 -13.16 -31.05 -14.90
N ALA A 131 -12.69 -29.83 -14.66
CA ALA A 131 -11.29 -29.50 -14.85
C ALA A 131 -10.46 -30.26 -13.81
N LYS A 132 -9.78 -31.32 -14.25
CA LYS A 132 -8.59 -31.79 -13.55
C LYS A 132 -7.57 -30.66 -13.59
N GLU A 133 -7.31 -30.05 -12.45
CA GLU A 133 -6.16 -29.17 -12.26
C GLU A 133 -4.92 -30.08 -12.28
N ASP A 134 -4.31 -30.27 -13.45
CA ASP A 134 -3.05 -31.00 -13.61
C ASP A 134 -1.94 -30.19 -12.91
N ASP A 135 -1.62 -30.56 -11.66
CA ASP A 135 -0.69 -29.85 -10.78
C ASP A 135 0.78 -30.19 -11.10
N GLU A 136 1.16 -30.01 -12.37
CA GLU A 136 2.58 -29.95 -12.75
C GLU A 136 3.23 -28.72 -12.09
N ASP A 137 4.47 -28.86 -11.61
CA ASP A 137 5.24 -27.75 -11.02
C ASP A 137 5.85 -26.86 -12.12
N THR A 138 4.99 -26.41 -13.05
CA THR A 138 5.37 -25.45 -14.10
C THR A 138 5.79 -24.15 -13.45
N GLY A 139 7.01 -23.69 -13.77
CA GLY A 139 7.52 -22.41 -13.31
C GLY A 139 6.63 -21.23 -13.74
N TYR A 140 6.80 -20.10 -13.06
CA TYR A 140 6.06 -18.87 -13.37
C TYR A 140 6.29 -18.42 -14.83
N PRO A 141 5.23 -18.00 -15.55
CA PRO A 141 5.33 -17.65 -16.98
C PRO A 141 6.18 -16.38 -17.19
N PRO A 142 6.95 -16.29 -18.29
CA PRO A 142 7.78 -15.12 -18.57
C PRO A 142 6.92 -13.86 -18.79
N LEU A 143 7.20 -12.80 -18.03
CA LEU A 143 6.48 -11.53 -18.14
C LEU A 143 7.07 -10.67 -19.27
N ILE A 144 6.38 -10.59 -20.40
CA ILE A 144 6.75 -9.68 -21.49
C ILE A 144 6.45 -8.24 -21.05
N LEU A 145 7.51 -7.43 -20.92
CA LEU A 145 7.37 -5.98 -20.69
C LEU A 145 6.66 -5.34 -21.87
N ALA A 146 5.62 -4.55 -21.60
CA ALA A 146 5.10 -3.62 -22.59
C ALA A 146 6.21 -2.64 -23.00
N ALA A 147 6.29 -2.31 -24.29
CA ALA A 147 7.33 -1.45 -24.85
C ALA A 147 7.16 0.05 -24.50
N GLN A 148 6.90 0.37 -23.24
CA GLN A 148 6.86 1.73 -22.73
C GLN A 148 8.30 2.25 -22.59
N GLY A 149 8.59 3.36 -23.27
CA GLY A 149 9.97 3.83 -23.48
C GLY A 149 10.75 4.03 -22.18
N GLN A 150 11.98 3.49 -22.16
CA GLN A 150 12.94 3.63 -21.05
C GLN A 150 13.45 5.08 -20.93
N GLY A 151 12.60 5.99 -20.46
CA GLY A 151 13.03 7.30 -20.00
C GLY A 151 14.02 7.12 -18.85
N ARG A 152 15.26 7.62 -19.01
CA ARG A 152 16.35 7.46 -18.03
C ARG A 152 15.89 7.88 -16.62
N TYR A 153 15.59 6.89 -15.77
CA TYR A 153 15.23 7.11 -14.38
C TYR A 153 16.48 7.49 -13.58
N GLU A 154 16.47 8.64 -12.92
CA GLU A 154 17.65 9.23 -12.25
C GLU A 154 18.02 8.48 -10.97
N ARG A 155 18.66 7.32 -11.13
CA ARG A 155 19.10 6.41 -10.05
C ARG A 155 20.31 6.94 -9.26
N HIS A 156 20.76 8.17 -9.51
CA HIS A 156 21.99 8.78 -8.95
C HIS A 156 21.77 10.17 -8.31
N ALA A 157 20.57 10.42 -7.75
CA ALA A 157 20.29 11.65 -7.01
C ALA A 157 21.24 11.91 -5.82
N TRP A 158 21.90 10.87 -5.29
CA TRP A 158 22.80 10.99 -4.13
C TRP A 158 24.21 11.52 -4.45
N LYS A 159 24.70 11.44 -5.70
CA LYS A 159 26.13 11.69 -6.02
C LYS A 159 26.54 13.17 -6.25
N ALA A 160 25.78 14.13 -5.72
CA ALA A 160 26.21 15.54 -5.70
C ALA A 160 25.68 16.24 -4.45
N GLY A 161 26.57 16.82 -3.65
CA GLY A 161 26.20 17.65 -2.50
C GLY A 161 25.72 19.02 -2.96
N GLY A 162 24.51 19.41 -2.58
CA GLY A 162 23.91 20.70 -2.89
C GLY A 162 22.44 20.57 -3.26
N ILE A 163 21.61 21.51 -2.79
CA ILE A 163 20.16 21.50 -3.03
C ILE A 163 19.89 21.65 -4.53
N ARG A 164 19.31 20.61 -5.15
CA ARG A 164 18.92 20.66 -6.55
C ARG A 164 17.46 21.12 -6.66
N PHE A 165 17.24 22.18 -7.43
CA PHE A 165 15.91 22.71 -7.73
C PHE A 165 15.32 22.09 -8.98
N VAL A 166 13.99 21.96 -9.01
CA VAL A 166 13.25 21.43 -10.16
C VAL A 166 13.39 22.36 -11.38
N PRO A 167 13.79 21.87 -12.57
CA PRO A 167 13.91 22.71 -13.76
C PRO A 167 12.58 23.41 -14.12
N LEU A 168 12.66 24.70 -14.48
CA LEU A 168 11.46 25.53 -14.76
C LEU A 168 10.54 24.92 -15.84
N ARG A 169 11.09 24.13 -16.78
CA ARG A 169 10.36 23.49 -17.89
C ARG A 169 10.06 21.99 -17.68
N VAL A 170 9.51 21.60 -16.52
CA VAL A 170 8.91 20.26 -16.35
C VAL A 170 7.56 20.16 -17.09
N PRO A 171 7.32 19.12 -17.94
CA PRO A 171 6.06 18.90 -18.65
C PRO A 171 4.83 18.80 -17.74
N VAL A 172 3.69 19.31 -18.21
CA VAL A 172 2.42 19.36 -17.45
C VAL A 172 2.01 17.99 -16.92
N VAL A 173 2.13 16.92 -17.73
CA VAL A 173 1.84 15.54 -17.30
C VAL A 173 2.65 15.14 -16.06
N ARG A 174 3.96 15.44 -16.01
CA ARG A 174 4.79 15.15 -14.82
C ARG A 174 4.35 15.97 -13.60
N ARG A 175 3.88 17.22 -13.79
CA ARG A 175 3.33 18.05 -12.71
C ARG A 175 2.01 17.48 -12.17
N LEU A 176 1.12 17.03 -13.03
CA LEU A 176 -0.13 16.38 -12.66
C LEU A 176 0.09 15.02 -11.96
N GLN A 177 1.09 14.26 -12.40
CA GLN A 177 1.51 13.02 -11.72
C GLN A 177 2.09 13.29 -10.32
N MET A 178 2.92 14.33 -10.17
CA MET A 178 3.40 14.78 -8.85
C MET A 178 2.23 15.25 -7.96
N ALA A 179 1.28 16.02 -8.50
CA ALA A 179 0.11 16.49 -7.75
C ALA A 179 -0.79 15.33 -7.29
N ALA A 180 -1.00 14.31 -8.11
CA ALA A 180 -1.77 13.11 -7.75
C ALA A 180 -1.13 12.33 -6.60
N VAL A 181 0.20 12.13 -6.64
CA VAL A 181 0.95 11.46 -5.57
C VAL A 181 1.03 12.31 -4.30
N LEU A 182 1.24 13.63 -4.43
CA LEU A 182 1.23 14.55 -3.31
C LEU A 182 -0.12 14.54 -2.59
N MET A 183 -1.22 14.65 -3.35
CA MET A 183 -2.59 14.59 -2.85
C MET A 183 -2.84 13.30 -2.06
N HIS A 184 -2.42 12.14 -2.57
CA HIS A 184 -2.53 10.88 -1.84
C HIS A 184 -1.63 10.81 -0.59
N THR A 185 -0.43 11.41 -0.64
CA THR A 185 0.53 11.34 0.48
C THR A 185 0.15 12.28 1.63
N VAL A 186 -0.42 13.46 1.34
CA VAL A 186 -0.83 14.44 2.37
C VAL A 186 -2.30 14.31 2.78
N SER A 187 -3.07 13.40 2.19
CA SER A 187 -4.54 13.32 2.35
C SER A 187 -5.00 13.18 3.80
N ILE A 188 -4.30 12.40 4.63
CA ILE A 188 -4.64 12.25 6.06
C ILE A 188 -4.50 13.61 6.75
N LEU A 189 -3.36 14.27 6.59
CA LEU A 189 -3.09 15.58 7.18
C LEU A 189 -4.09 16.63 6.68
N ALA A 190 -4.33 16.69 5.36
CA ALA A 190 -5.26 17.65 4.76
C ALA A 190 -6.69 17.48 5.26
N LEU A 191 -7.21 16.25 5.34
CA LEU A 191 -8.56 15.97 5.82
C LEU A 191 -8.71 16.19 7.33
N VAL A 192 -7.69 15.87 8.12
CA VAL A 192 -7.65 16.17 9.57
C VAL A 192 -7.59 17.67 9.83
N SER A 193 -6.73 18.41 9.13
CA SER A 193 -6.67 19.87 9.23
C SER A 193 -7.97 20.53 8.79
N PHE A 194 -8.61 20.02 7.73
CA PHE A 194 -9.93 20.50 7.29
C PHE A 194 -11.03 20.23 8.31
N PHE A 195 -11.04 19.05 8.94
CA PHE A 195 -11.95 18.74 10.05
C PHE A 195 -11.77 19.69 11.23
N PHE A 196 -10.53 19.92 11.69
CA PHE A 196 -10.29 20.85 12.80
C PHE A 196 -10.61 22.31 12.44
N PHE A 197 -10.38 22.72 11.18
CA PHE A 197 -10.82 24.03 10.68
C PHE A 197 -12.34 24.19 10.74
N LEU A 198 -13.11 23.18 10.29
CA LEU A 198 -14.57 23.22 10.40
C LEU A 198 -15.05 23.16 11.87
N ALA A 199 -14.38 22.39 12.73
CA ALA A 199 -14.71 22.26 14.14
C ALA A 199 -14.41 23.55 14.94
N ALA A 200 -13.44 24.37 14.50
CA ALA A 200 -13.16 25.68 15.09
C ALA A 200 -14.26 26.73 14.84
N ILE A 201 -15.25 26.43 14.01
CA ILE A 201 -16.38 27.30 13.67
C ILE A 201 -17.67 26.72 14.31
N PRO A 202 -18.19 27.30 15.42
CA PRO A 202 -19.34 26.74 16.14
C PRO A 202 -20.61 26.53 15.31
N LEU A 203 -20.80 27.33 14.25
CA LEU A 203 -21.92 27.19 13.32
C LEU A 203 -21.98 25.80 12.63
N ASN A 204 -20.85 25.10 12.53
CA ASN A 204 -20.78 23.74 11.95
C ASN A 204 -21.14 22.63 12.96
N TRP A 205 -21.17 22.92 14.27
CA TRP A 205 -21.35 21.89 15.30
C TRP A 205 -22.67 21.10 15.17
N PRO A 206 -23.82 21.69 14.79
CA PRO A 206 -25.06 20.93 14.55
C PRO A 206 -24.94 19.87 13.45
N LEU A 207 -23.96 19.96 12.55
CA LEU A 207 -23.65 18.94 11.55
C LEU A 207 -22.53 18.00 12.03
N LEU A 208 -21.48 18.54 12.63
CA LEU A 208 -20.30 17.79 13.06
C LEU A 208 -20.59 16.84 14.24
N VAL A 209 -21.42 17.24 15.21
CA VAL A 209 -21.72 16.39 16.38
C VAL A 209 -22.52 15.13 16.00
N PRO A 210 -23.64 15.20 15.25
CA PRO A 210 -24.32 13.99 14.75
C PRO A 210 -23.43 13.12 13.85
N TYR A 211 -22.56 13.75 13.05
CA TYR A 211 -21.59 13.04 12.21
C TYR A 211 -20.52 12.27 13.03
N LEU A 212 -20.01 12.85 14.12
CA LEU A 212 -19.08 12.17 15.03
C LEU A 212 -19.75 11.02 15.81
N ILE A 213 -21.03 11.19 16.18
CA ILE A 213 -21.84 10.12 16.78
C ILE A 213 -22.03 8.98 15.78
N HIS A 214 -22.40 9.29 14.52
CA HIS A 214 -22.48 8.28 13.46
C HIS A 214 -21.14 7.56 13.24
N LEU A 215 -20.03 8.31 13.16
CA LEU A 215 -18.68 7.79 12.97
C LEU A 215 -18.31 6.80 14.09
N SER A 216 -18.66 7.11 15.34
CA SER A 216 -18.38 6.28 16.52
C SER A 216 -19.23 5.01 16.60
N LEU A 217 -20.49 5.06 16.16
CA LEU A 217 -21.43 3.94 16.21
C LEU A 217 -21.38 3.01 14.97
N SER A 218 -20.81 3.46 13.86
CA SER A 218 -20.98 2.77 12.57
C SER A 218 -19.92 1.70 12.29
N THR A 219 -20.34 0.44 12.38
CA THR A 219 -19.64 -0.81 11.97
C THR A 219 -19.25 -0.91 10.48
N ALA A 220 -19.39 0.16 9.71
CA ALA A 220 -19.00 0.25 8.30
C ALA A 220 -17.61 -0.30 7.96
N PRO A 221 -16.55 -0.20 8.78
CA PRO A 221 -15.24 -0.76 8.47
C PRO A 221 -15.20 -2.28 8.43
N SER A 222 -16.09 -2.96 9.17
CA SER A 222 -16.11 -4.41 9.34
C SER A 222 -17.38 -5.12 8.85
N ASP A 223 -18.48 -4.42 8.53
CA ASP A 223 -19.79 -5.04 8.22
C ASP A 223 -19.84 -6.01 7.01
N GLY A 224 -18.76 -6.09 6.22
CA GLY A 224 -18.64 -6.86 4.98
C GLY A 224 -19.44 -6.35 3.77
N ARG A 225 -20.40 -5.44 3.95
CA ARG A 225 -21.39 -5.09 2.90
C ARG A 225 -20.87 -4.16 1.80
N LEU A 226 -19.69 -3.56 1.97
CA LEU A 226 -19.07 -2.58 1.06
C LEU A 226 -19.95 -1.37 0.67
N ARG A 227 -21.02 -1.06 1.41
CA ARG A 227 -22.08 -0.07 1.08
C ARG A 227 -21.66 1.34 0.66
N PHE A 228 -20.45 1.78 0.98
CA PHE A 228 -19.92 3.11 0.62
C PHE A 228 -19.03 3.11 -0.64
N ARG A 229 -18.61 1.92 -1.10
CA ARG A 229 -17.63 1.76 -2.18
C ARG A 229 -18.15 2.29 -3.52
N SER A 230 -17.36 3.16 -4.15
CA SER A 230 -17.67 3.75 -5.45
C SER A 230 -16.64 3.36 -6.49
N GLU A 231 -17.03 2.51 -7.45
CA GLU A 231 -16.16 2.16 -8.58
C GLU A 231 -15.87 3.36 -9.49
N PHE A 232 -16.73 4.40 -9.48
CA PHE A 232 -16.44 5.68 -10.12
C PHE A 232 -15.23 6.36 -9.47
N LEU A 233 -15.23 6.53 -8.15
CA LEU A 233 -14.11 7.13 -7.42
C LEU A 233 -12.82 6.31 -7.56
N ARG A 234 -12.93 4.97 -7.53
CA ARG A 234 -11.80 4.05 -7.77
C ARG A 234 -11.22 4.13 -9.19
N SER A 235 -12.00 4.61 -10.17
CA SER A 235 -11.63 4.67 -11.60
C SER A 235 -11.28 6.07 -12.12
N LEU A 236 -11.25 7.09 -11.24
CA LEU A 236 -10.94 8.47 -11.64
C LEU A 236 -9.57 8.59 -12.35
N PRO A 237 -9.43 9.47 -13.37
CA PRO A 237 -8.17 9.68 -14.09
C PRO A 237 -6.96 10.06 -13.22
N VAL A 238 -7.20 10.62 -12.03
CA VAL A 238 -6.14 10.93 -11.04
C VAL A 238 -5.36 9.69 -10.61
N TRP A 239 -5.96 8.50 -10.63
CA TRP A 239 -5.24 7.26 -10.30
C TRP A 239 -4.35 6.77 -11.45
N ARG A 240 -4.69 7.07 -12.70
CA ARG A 240 -3.78 6.86 -13.85
C ARG A 240 -2.58 7.81 -13.79
N LEU A 241 -2.78 9.05 -13.31
CA LEU A 241 -1.68 9.97 -13.00
C LEU A 241 -0.82 9.47 -11.82
N PHE A 242 -1.44 8.93 -10.77
CA PHE A 242 -0.73 8.30 -9.65
C PHE A 242 0.15 7.13 -10.11
N ALA A 243 -0.42 6.13 -10.79
CA ALA A 243 0.33 4.98 -11.33
C ALA A 243 1.44 5.42 -12.32
N GLY A 244 1.12 6.38 -13.20
CA GLY A 244 2.07 6.95 -14.14
C GLY A 244 3.20 7.79 -13.51
N TYR A 245 3.17 8.05 -12.19
CA TYR A 245 4.33 8.60 -11.49
C TYR A 245 5.43 7.54 -11.26
N TYR A 246 5.06 6.30 -10.98
CA TYR A 246 5.95 5.19 -10.62
C TYR A 246 6.22 4.19 -11.75
N PRO A 247 5.94 4.55 -13.02
CA PRO A 247 5.64 3.57 -14.08
C PRO A 247 5.07 2.22 -13.58
N ALA A 248 3.97 2.29 -12.80
CA ALA A 248 3.47 1.12 -12.10
C ALA A 248 2.73 0.15 -13.04
N GLU A 249 2.97 -1.15 -12.87
CA GLU A 249 2.31 -2.21 -13.62
C GLU A 249 1.84 -3.34 -12.68
N LEU A 250 0.68 -3.93 -13.00
CA LEU A 250 0.10 -5.08 -12.30
C LEU A 250 0.15 -6.31 -13.21
N HIS A 251 1.01 -7.25 -12.87
CA HIS A 251 1.26 -8.48 -13.62
C HIS A 251 0.40 -9.61 -13.08
N LYS A 252 -0.41 -10.20 -13.97
CA LYS A 252 -1.23 -11.39 -13.70
C LYS A 252 -0.48 -12.60 -14.26
N THR A 253 -0.18 -13.58 -13.41
CA THR A 253 0.53 -14.81 -13.85
C THR A 253 -0.40 -16.02 -13.98
N TYR A 254 -1.53 -16.03 -13.27
CA TYR A 254 -2.54 -17.11 -13.31
C TYR A 254 -3.96 -16.56 -13.44
N GLU A 255 -4.86 -17.40 -13.96
CA GLU A 255 -6.31 -17.16 -13.86
C GLU A 255 -6.80 -17.39 -12.43
N LEU A 256 -7.77 -16.57 -12.01
CA LEU A 256 -8.40 -16.65 -10.69
C LEU A 256 -9.93 -16.77 -10.88
N PRO A 257 -10.51 -17.98 -10.78
CA PRO A 257 -11.95 -18.17 -10.94
C PRO A 257 -12.80 -17.30 -10.00
N PRO A 258 -13.76 -16.51 -10.51
CA PRO A 258 -14.66 -15.70 -9.67
C PRO A 258 -15.64 -16.54 -8.84
N THR A 259 -15.61 -17.87 -8.98
CA THR A 259 -16.29 -18.84 -8.12
C THR A 259 -15.59 -19.07 -6.76
N ARG A 260 -14.43 -18.45 -6.51
CA ARG A 260 -13.64 -18.62 -5.27
C ARG A 260 -13.55 -17.35 -4.43
N LYS A 261 -13.02 -17.54 -3.22
CA LYS A 261 -12.68 -16.50 -2.22
C LYS A 261 -11.17 -16.35 -2.18
N TYR A 262 -10.65 -15.14 -1.97
CA TYR A 262 -9.21 -14.87 -2.09
C TYR A 262 -8.63 -14.02 -0.96
N ILE A 263 -7.46 -14.39 -0.48
CA ILE A 263 -6.59 -13.56 0.38
C ILE A 263 -5.30 -13.28 -0.39
N PHE A 264 -5.20 -12.08 -0.95
CA PHE A 264 -3.99 -11.56 -1.58
C PHE A 264 -3.03 -11.06 -0.49
N GLY A 265 -1.94 -11.78 -0.25
CA GLY A 265 -0.90 -11.32 0.68
C GLY A 265 0.11 -10.45 -0.05
N TYR A 266 0.18 -9.17 0.27
CA TYR A 266 1.04 -8.17 -0.39
C TYR A 266 2.36 -7.99 0.36
N HIS A 267 3.47 -8.02 -0.40
CA HIS A 267 4.85 -7.91 0.09
C HIS A 267 5.70 -7.07 -0.87
N PRO A 268 6.63 -6.22 -0.40
CA PRO A 268 6.72 -5.72 0.96
C PRO A 268 5.65 -4.65 1.22
N HIS A 269 5.52 -4.19 2.45
CA HIS A 269 4.76 -2.99 2.79
C HIS A 269 5.36 -1.73 2.14
N GLY A 270 6.68 -1.68 1.94
CA GLY A 270 7.39 -0.41 1.78
C GLY A 270 7.04 0.56 2.92
N ILE A 271 7.16 1.86 2.68
CA ILE A 271 6.80 2.82 3.73
C ILE A 271 5.28 3.06 3.81
N ILE A 272 4.61 3.25 2.66
CA ILE A 272 3.17 3.63 2.58
C ILE A 272 2.35 2.66 1.70
N SER A 273 2.97 1.63 1.13
CA SER A 273 2.31 0.67 0.22
C SER A 273 1.63 1.33 -1.01
N HIS A 274 2.36 2.19 -1.71
CA HIS A 274 1.86 2.93 -2.87
C HIS A 274 1.41 1.99 -4.00
N GLY A 275 2.10 0.86 -4.18
CA GLY A 275 1.71 -0.17 -5.16
C GLY A 275 0.46 -0.93 -4.73
N ALA A 276 0.25 -1.15 -3.42
CA ALA A 276 -0.98 -1.76 -2.92
C ALA A 276 -2.19 -0.85 -3.17
N TRP A 277 -2.02 0.48 -3.00
CA TRP A 277 -3.03 1.46 -3.37
C TRP A 277 -3.31 1.42 -4.89
N ALA A 278 -2.28 1.53 -5.72
CA ALA A 278 -2.41 1.54 -7.18
C ALA A 278 -3.08 0.26 -7.73
N ALA A 279 -2.68 -0.91 -7.23
CA ALA A 279 -3.16 -2.21 -7.71
C ALA A 279 -4.52 -2.63 -7.12
N PHE A 280 -4.83 -2.32 -5.86
CA PHE A 280 -5.96 -2.94 -5.15
C PHE A 280 -7.00 -1.93 -4.60
N ALA A 281 -6.59 -0.72 -4.23
CA ALA A 281 -7.52 0.35 -3.83
C ALA A 281 -8.15 1.11 -5.00
N THR A 282 -7.47 1.19 -6.14
CA THR A 282 -7.95 1.87 -7.36
C THR A 282 -8.17 0.87 -8.50
N ASN A 283 -8.65 1.34 -9.66
CA ASN A 283 -8.53 0.59 -10.94
C ASN A 283 -7.46 1.20 -11.87
N ALA A 284 -6.42 1.88 -11.33
CA ALA A 284 -5.35 2.48 -12.14
C ALA A 284 -4.61 1.47 -13.01
N LEU A 285 -4.36 0.28 -12.44
CA LEU A 285 -3.61 -0.81 -13.07
C LEU A 285 -4.51 -1.89 -13.69
N GLY A 286 -5.81 -1.60 -13.85
CA GLY A 286 -6.78 -2.50 -14.47
C GLY A 286 -7.03 -3.79 -13.69
N PHE A 287 -7.10 -3.74 -12.36
CA PHE A 287 -7.40 -4.93 -11.54
C PHE A 287 -8.72 -5.59 -11.94
N ARG A 288 -9.77 -4.79 -12.12
CA ARG A 288 -11.11 -5.27 -12.53
C ARG A 288 -11.07 -6.00 -13.88
N ASP A 289 -10.19 -5.53 -14.77
CA ASP A 289 -10.07 -5.99 -16.14
C ASP A 289 -9.18 -7.25 -16.23
N LYS A 290 -8.18 -7.35 -15.35
CA LYS A 290 -7.31 -8.54 -15.17
C LYS A 290 -8.00 -9.66 -14.38
N PHE A 291 -8.84 -9.33 -13.41
CA PHE A 291 -9.52 -10.27 -12.51
C PHE A 291 -11.04 -10.08 -12.55
N PRO A 292 -11.69 -10.38 -13.70
CA PRO A 292 -13.12 -10.17 -13.87
C PRO A 292 -13.95 -10.98 -12.86
N GLY A 293 -15.00 -10.35 -12.34
CA GLY A 293 -15.87 -10.92 -11.29
C GLY A 293 -15.28 -10.86 -9.87
N ILE A 294 -13.98 -10.62 -9.68
CA ILE A 294 -13.37 -10.55 -8.35
C ILE A 294 -13.49 -9.13 -7.76
N THR A 295 -14.31 -8.99 -6.72
CA THR A 295 -14.39 -7.77 -5.91
C THR A 295 -13.35 -7.81 -4.81
N ASN A 296 -12.14 -7.34 -5.11
CA ASN A 296 -11.05 -7.25 -4.13
C ASN A 296 -11.11 -5.98 -3.25
N THR A 297 -10.71 -6.13 -1.99
CA THR A 297 -10.82 -5.15 -0.90
C THR A 297 -9.46 -4.97 -0.20
N LEU A 298 -8.76 -3.85 -0.42
CA LEU A 298 -7.53 -3.55 0.33
C LEU A 298 -7.86 -3.29 1.81
N LEU A 299 -7.05 -3.82 2.74
CA LEU A 299 -7.25 -3.66 4.18
C LEU A 299 -6.21 -2.74 4.80
N THR A 300 -6.61 -1.99 5.83
CA THR A 300 -5.74 -1.05 6.58
C THR A 300 -6.05 -1.08 8.09
N LEU A 301 -5.23 -0.38 8.88
CA LEU A 301 -5.39 -0.25 10.33
C LEU A 301 -6.78 0.26 10.73
N ASP A 302 -7.34 -0.29 11.81
CA ASP A 302 -8.67 0.07 12.32
C ASP A 302 -8.79 1.55 12.73
N SER A 303 -7.70 2.12 13.26
CA SER A 303 -7.59 3.53 13.64
C SER A 303 -7.90 4.50 12.50
N ASN A 304 -7.59 4.13 11.24
CA ASN A 304 -7.88 4.97 10.07
C ASN A 304 -9.38 5.27 9.91
N PHE A 305 -10.26 4.38 10.37
CA PHE A 305 -11.71 4.55 10.29
C PHE A 305 -12.30 5.38 11.44
N ARG A 306 -11.46 5.85 12.37
CA ARG A 306 -11.83 6.79 13.44
C ARG A 306 -11.45 8.23 13.11
N ILE A 307 -10.80 8.46 11.96
CA ILE A 307 -10.36 9.77 11.49
C ILE A 307 -11.48 10.41 10.64
N PRO A 308 -12.05 11.56 11.05
CA PRO A 308 -13.04 12.30 10.27
C PRO A 308 -12.61 12.56 8.82
N PHE A 309 -13.58 12.44 7.90
CA PHE A 309 -13.50 12.55 6.44
C PHE A 309 -12.55 11.58 5.72
N TYR A 310 -11.36 11.32 6.28
CA TYR A 310 -10.44 10.29 5.77
C TYR A 310 -11.08 8.90 5.79
N ARG A 311 -11.76 8.54 6.89
CA ARG A 311 -12.64 7.36 7.01
C ARG A 311 -13.56 7.20 5.80
N ASP A 312 -14.29 8.25 5.46
CA ASP A 312 -15.38 8.21 4.49
C ASP A 312 -14.82 8.08 3.07
N TRP A 313 -13.71 8.78 2.78
CA TRP A 313 -12.97 8.63 1.54
C TRP A 313 -12.36 7.22 1.38
N ILE A 314 -11.71 6.65 2.39
CA ILE A 314 -11.15 5.29 2.26
C ILE A 314 -12.24 4.22 2.16
N LEU A 315 -13.37 4.37 2.86
CA LEU A 315 -14.56 3.53 2.67
C LEU A 315 -15.12 3.65 1.25
N ALA A 316 -15.09 4.85 0.66
CA ALA A 316 -15.53 5.10 -0.71
C ALA A 316 -14.57 4.53 -1.78
N MET A 317 -13.26 4.47 -1.49
CA MET A 317 -12.28 3.70 -2.26
C MET A 317 -12.44 2.17 -2.09
N GLY A 318 -13.33 1.73 -1.18
CA GLY A 318 -13.60 0.32 -0.91
C GLY A 318 -12.56 -0.34 0.02
N ILE A 319 -11.84 0.45 0.81
CA ILE A 319 -10.84 -0.02 1.80
C ILE A 319 -11.56 -0.33 3.12
N ARG A 320 -11.08 -1.36 3.85
CA ARG A 320 -11.75 -1.88 5.06
C ARG A 320 -10.76 -2.15 6.19
N SER A 321 -11.25 -2.43 7.40
CA SER A 321 -10.39 -2.72 8.55
C SER A 321 -9.66 -4.06 8.36
N VAL A 322 -8.42 -4.16 8.82
CA VAL A 322 -7.64 -5.41 8.85
C VAL A 322 -8.00 -6.31 10.05
N SER A 323 -9.08 -5.97 10.77
CA SER A 323 -9.58 -6.79 11.88
C SER A 323 -10.06 -8.17 11.42
N LYS A 324 -9.96 -9.16 12.33
CA LYS A 324 -10.42 -10.54 12.07
C LYS A 324 -11.89 -10.59 11.62
N GLU A 325 -12.73 -9.78 12.26
CA GLU A 325 -14.15 -9.65 11.98
C GLU A 325 -14.41 -9.06 10.58
N SER A 326 -13.68 -8.00 10.21
CA SER A 326 -13.76 -7.39 8.89
C SER A 326 -13.35 -8.35 7.76
N ILE A 327 -12.25 -9.08 7.93
CA ILE A 327 -11.81 -10.09 6.95
C ILE A 327 -12.87 -11.18 6.81
N TRP A 328 -13.31 -11.76 7.93
CA TRP A 328 -14.36 -12.79 7.97
C TRP A 328 -15.64 -12.32 7.26
N ASN A 329 -16.21 -11.19 7.67
CA ASN A 329 -17.43 -10.63 7.07
C ASN A 329 -17.24 -10.27 5.59
N THR A 330 -16.04 -9.89 5.16
CA THR A 330 -15.78 -9.52 3.75
C THR A 330 -15.67 -10.76 2.84
N LEU A 331 -15.20 -11.90 3.39
CA LEU A 331 -15.04 -13.19 2.72
C LEU A 331 -16.22 -14.16 2.92
N THR A 332 -17.19 -13.86 3.78
CA THR A 332 -18.37 -14.72 4.05
C THR A 332 -19.70 -14.06 3.68
N ARG A 333 -19.68 -12.84 3.11
CA ARG A 333 -20.89 -12.08 2.75
C ARG A 333 -20.79 -11.42 1.39
N GLY A 334 -21.91 -11.40 0.68
CA GLY A 334 -22.03 -10.82 -0.67
C GLY A 334 -21.35 -11.69 -1.73
N GLY A 335 -21.12 -11.13 -2.90
CA GLY A 335 -20.80 -11.94 -4.09
C GLY A 335 -22.04 -12.62 -4.66
N PRO A 336 -21.95 -13.33 -5.81
CA PRO A 336 -23.15 -13.79 -6.53
C PRO A 336 -23.98 -14.83 -5.76
N ASN A 337 -23.38 -15.59 -4.84
CA ASN A 337 -24.08 -16.53 -3.96
C ASN A 337 -24.40 -15.96 -2.56
N ASN A 338 -24.07 -14.70 -2.28
CA ASN A 338 -24.10 -14.06 -0.96
C ASN A 338 -23.18 -14.63 0.15
N GLU A 339 -22.47 -15.74 -0.05
CA GLU A 339 -21.56 -16.38 0.93
C GLU A 339 -20.08 -16.01 0.73
N GLY A 340 -19.81 -15.00 -0.09
CA GLY A 340 -18.48 -14.49 -0.37
C GLY A 340 -17.85 -14.93 -1.71
N MET A 341 -18.60 -15.58 -2.60
CA MET A 341 -18.06 -15.95 -3.92
C MET A 341 -17.58 -14.73 -4.72
N GLY A 342 -16.39 -14.79 -5.31
CA GLY A 342 -15.78 -13.66 -6.03
C GLY A 342 -15.27 -12.54 -5.12
N ARG A 343 -15.09 -12.79 -3.82
CA ARG A 343 -14.59 -11.79 -2.86
C ARG A 343 -13.10 -11.96 -2.59
N GLY A 344 -12.36 -10.86 -2.74
CA GLY A 344 -10.96 -10.77 -2.38
C GLY A 344 -10.73 -9.81 -1.21
N VAL A 345 -9.73 -10.10 -0.39
CA VAL A 345 -9.08 -9.10 0.46
C VAL A 345 -7.59 -9.02 0.13
N THR A 346 -7.01 -7.81 0.16
CA THR A 346 -5.56 -7.63 0.12
C THR A 346 -5.06 -7.23 1.50
N ILE A 347 -4.10 -8.01 2.02
CA ILE A 347 -3.50 -7.81 3.33
C ILE A 347 -2.01 -7.56 3.12
N VAL A 348 -1.51 -6.40 3.56
CA VAL A 348 -0.08 -6.10 3.57
C VAL A 348 0.55 -6.78 4.80
N ILE A 349 1.21 -7.91 4.60
CA ILE A 349 1.44 -8.90 5.65
C ILE A 349 2.46 -8.45 6.72
N GLY A 350 3.55 -7.80 6.30
CA GLY A 350 4.57 -7.31 7.22
C GLY A 350 4.09 -6.16 8.12
N GLY A 351 3.17 -5.32 7.60
CA GLY A 351 2.58 -4.20 8.33
C GLY A 351 3.60 -3.14 8.79
N ALA A 352 3.20 -2.32 9.76
CA ALA A 352 4.01 -1.21 10.30
C ALA A 352 5.33 -1.61 11.02
N ARG A 353 5.67 -2.90 11.11
CA ARG A 353 7.03 -3.36 11.49
C ARG A 353 7.94 -3.45 10.28
N GLU A 354 7.42 -3.91 9.14
CA GLU A 354 8.18 -4.06 7.90
C GLU A 354 8.41 -2.71 7.21
N SER A 355 7.48 -1.76 7.40
CA SER A 355 7.66 -0.38 6.93
C SER A 355 8.83 0.36 7.58
N LEU A 356 9.32 -0.09 8.73
CA LEU A 356 10.53 0.43 9.39
C LEU A 356 11.82 -0.27 8.92
N GLU A 357 11.70 -1.38 8.20
CA GLU A 357 12.81 -2.18 7.65
C GLU A 357 12.98 -1.96 6.14
N ALA A 358 12.03 -1.26 5.49
CA ALA A 358 12.04 -0.93 4.07
C ALA A 358 13.24 -0.02 3.71
N GLN A 359 14.23 -0.58 3.02
CA GLN A 359 15.43 0.12 2.55
C GLN A 359 15.62 -0.15 1.05
N PRO A 360 16.02 0.85 0.24
CA PRO A 360 16.31 0.67 -1.17
C PRO A 360 17.29 -0.49 -1.45
N GLY A 361 17.06 -1.22 -2.53
CA GLY A 361 17.86 -2.39 -2.93
C GLY A 361 17.77 -3.60 -2.00
N HIS A 362 16.98 -3.57 -0.92
CA HIS A 362 16.85 -4.68 0.04
C HIS A 362 15.39 -5.14 0.17
N LEU A 363 15.18 -6.46 0.25
CA LEU A 363 13.86 -7.06 0.44
C LEU A 363 13.82 -7.99 1.65
N ARG A 364 13.47 -7.43 2.82
CA ARG A 364 13.40 -8.12 4.10
C ARG A 364 11.94 -8.24 4.54
N LEU A 365 11.36 -9.44 4.43
CA LEU A 365 9.93 -9.68 4.63
C LEU A 365 9.62 -10.24 6.02
N ILE A 366 8.83 -9.52 6.82
CA ILE A 366 8.37 -9.95 8.15
C ILE A 366 7.18 -10.89 7.97
N ILE A 367 7.47 -12.17 7.71
CA ILE A 367 6.45 -13.20 7.48
C ILE A 367 6.54 -14.40 8.42
N LYS A 368 7.70 -14.70 9.02
CA LYS A 368 7.92 -15.95 9.80
C LYS A 368 6.92 -16.11 10.96
N GLY A 369 6.62 -15.03 11.67
CA GLY A 369 5.60 -15.00 12.73
C GLY A 369 4.17 -14.67 12.27
N ARG A 370 3.93 -14.34 10.99
CA ARG A 370 2.67 -13.75 10.50
C ARG A 370 1.60 -14.78 10.10
N LYS A 371 1.45 -15.87 10.85
CA LYS A 371 0.52 -16.97 10.51
C LYS A 371 -0.99 -16.62 10.58
N GLY A 372 -1.35 -15.39 10.98
CA GLY A 372 -2.74 -14.97 11.18
C GLY A 372 -3.62 -14.95 9.93
N PHE A 373 -3.08 -14.63 8.74
CA PHE A 373 -3.85 -14.68 7.49
C PHE A 373 -4.08 -16.12 7.02
N ILE A 374 -3.11 -17.02 7.25
CA ILE A 374 -3.25 -18.47 7.01
C ILE A 374 -4.38 -19.06 7.86
N LYS A 375 -4.44 -18.72 9.16
CA LYS A 375 -5.55 -19.13 10.05
C LYS A 375 -6.92 -18.64 9.55
N MET A 376 -6.98 -17.52 8.84
CA MET A 376 -8.22 -16.98 8.27
C MET A 376 -8.57 -17.61 6.92
N ALA A 377 -7.57 -17.90 6.07
CA ALA A 377 -7.74 -18.61 4.81
C ALA A 377 -8.40 -19.97 5.01
N LEU A 378 -7.84 -20.78 5.92
CA LEU A 378 -8.39 -22.08 6.34
C LEU A 378 -9.85 -21.93 6.80
N ARG A 379 -10.10 -21.07 7.80
CA ARG A 379 -11.44 -20.81 8.37
C ARG A 379 -12.50 -20.37 7.36
N THR A 380 -12.12 -19.69 6.28
CA THR A 380 -13.06 -19.12 5.30
C THR A 380 -13.14 -19.93 3.99
N GLY A 381 -12.26 -20.91 3.79
CA GLY A 381 -12.08 -21.58 2.49
C GLY A 381 -11.65 -20.60 1.39
N ALA A 382 -10.79 -19.63 1.73
CA ALA A 382 -10.28 -18.64 0.80
C ALA A 382 -8.87 -19.01 0.33
N ASP A 383 -8.67 -19.04 -0.99
CA ASP A 383 -7.40 -19.37 -1.62
C ASP A 383 -6.36 -18.26 -1.35
N LEU A 384 -5.13 -18.67 -1.06
CA LEU A 384 -4.03 -17.75 -0.72
C LEU A 384 -3.29 -17.35 -1.99
N VAL A 385 -3.22 -16.06 -2.28
CA VAL A 385 -2.52 -15.55 -3.47
C VAL A 385 -1.31 -14.73 -3.02
N PRO A 386 -0.07 -15.18 -3.27
CA PRO A 386 1.12 -14.39 -2.98
C PRO A 386 1.23 -13.25 -3.98
N VAL A 387 1.53 -12.04 -3.48
CA VAL A 387 1.72 -10.84 -4.31
C VAL A 387 3.04 -10.17 -3.92
N LEU A 388 3.92 -9.96 -4.90
CA LEU A 388 5.27 -9.44 -4.72
C LEU A 388 5.46 -8.15 -5.53
N ALA A 389 5.80 -7.05 -4.86
CA ALA A 389 5.91 -5.71 -5.44
C ALA A 389 7.37 -5.23 -5.52
N PHE A 390 7.99 -5.48 -6.68
CA PHE A 390 9.34 -5.05 -6.98
C PHE A 390 9.39 -3.52 -7.13
N GLY A 391 10.27 -2.86 -6.38
CA GLY A 391 10.44 -1.40 -6.35
C GLY A 391 9.73 -0.67 -5.21
N GLU A 392 8.86 -1.32 -4.43
CA GLU A 392 8.08 -0.68 -3.35
C GLU A 392 8.99 -0.15 -2.20
N ASN A 393 10.05 -0.88 -1.84
CA ASN A 393 11.06 -0.44 -0.87
C ASN A 393 11.98 0.67 -1.42
N ASP A 394 12.05 0.86 -2.74
CA ASP A 394 12.90 1.86 -3.38
C ASP A 394 12.22 3.24 -3.46
N LEU A 395 10.94 3.35 -3.12
CA LEU A 395 10.16 4.59 -3.27
C LEU A 395 10.58 5.71 -2.31
N TYR A 396 11.39 5.43 -1.29
CA TYR A 396 11.87 6.40 -0.30
C TYR A 396 13.21 5.95 0.27
N ASP A 397 14.01 6.90 0.79
CA ASP A 397 15.10 6.56 1.68
C ASP A 397 14.61 6.71 3.14
N GLN A 398 14.92 5.75 4.00
CA GLN A 398 14.69 5.88 5.45
C GLN A 398 15.96 6.36 6.14
N LEU A 399 15.78 7.29 7.09
CA LEU A 399 16.82 7.55 8.09
C LEU A 399 17.13 6.27 8.85
N SER A 400 18.40 5.84 8.83
CA SER A 400 18.82 4.63 9.51
C SER A 400 18.65 4.78 11.04
N PRO A 401 18.06 3.80 11.73
CA PRO A 401 18.07 3.75 13.19
C PRO A 401 19.47 3.86 13.82
N ARG A 402 20.52 3.49 13.05
CA ARG A 402 21.92 3.60 13.46
C ARG A 402 22.46 5.04 13.46
N THR A 403 21.95 5.93 12.61
CA THR A 403 22.39 7.34 12.56
C THR A 403 21.52 8.26 13.43
N HIS A 404 20.25 7.90 13.66
CA HIS A 404 19.32 8.72 14.48
C HIS A 404 18.57 7.90 15.55
N PRO A 405 19.28 7.35 16.56
CA PRO A 405 18.69 6.47 17.57
C PRO A 405 17.59 7.13 18.42
N MET A 406 17.63 8.45 18.63
CA MET A 406 16.56 9.18 19.31
C MET A 406 15.27 9.22 18.49
N VAL A 407 15.37 9.48 17.17
CA VAL A 407 14.22 9.45 16.25
C VAL A 407 13.60 8.06 16.23
N HIS A 408 14.42 7.02 16.10
CA HIS A 408 13.96 5.62 16.15
C HIS A 408 13.28 5.28 17.49
N ARG A 409 13.79 5.76 18.63
CA ARG A 409 13.14 5.58 19.94
C ARG A 409 11.76 6.24 20.00
N ILE A 410 11.59 7.43 19.43
CA ILE A 410 10.29 8.11 19.33
C ILE A 410 9.34 7.35 18.38
N GLN A 411 9.83 6.90 17.22
CA GLN A 411 9.04 6.08 16.29
C GLN A 411 8.57 4.78 16.94
N MET A 412 9.44 4.06 17.66
CA MET A 412 9.06 2.83 18.36
C MET A 412 8.09 3.08 19.53
N PHE A 413 8.18 4.23 20.21
CA PHE A 413 7.16 4.65 21.18
C PHE A 413 5.80 4.86 20.49
N LEU A 414 5.74 5.61 19.39
CA LEU A 414 4.52 5.84 18.61
C LEU A 414 3.94 4.54 18.04
N LEU A 415 4.78 3.63 17.54
CA LEU A 415 4.38 2.29 17.11
C LEU A 415 3.73 1.50 18.25
N ASN A 416 4.33 1.55 19.44
CA ASN A 416 3.87 0.79 20.59
C ASN A 416 2.56 1.34 21.16
N VAL A 417 2.38 2.67 21.21
CA VAL A 417 1.17 3.31 21.73
C VAL A 417 0.03 3.32 20.69
N PHE A 418 0.27 3.86 19.49
CA PHE A 418 -0.78 4.15 18.51
C PHE A 418 -0.92 3.11 17.39
N LYS A 419 -0.03 2.09 17.35
CA LYS A 419 0.06 1.05 16.29
C LYS A 419 0.27 1.62 14.88
N PHE A 420 0.69 2.88 14.79
CA PHE A 420 1.03 3.62 13.59
C PHE A 420 2.29 4.45 13.89
N THR A 421 3.16 4.61 12.90
CA THR A 421 4.34 5.47 12.97
C THR A 421 4.25 6.57 11.95
N LEU A 422 4.87 7.71 12.25
CA LEU A 422 5.37 8.61 11.22
C LEU A 422 6.77 8.11 10.83
N PRO A 423 6.97 7.62 9.60
CA PRO A 423 8.30 7.29 9.09
C PRO A 423 9.10 8.60 8.97
N ALA A 424 10.38 8.58 9.33
CA ALA A 424 11.28 9.72 9.14
C ALA A 424 11.73 9.79 7.67
N LEU A 425 10.79 10.14 6.80
CA LEU A 425 10.91 10.13 5.34
C LEU A 425 12.07 11.04 4.88
N HIS A 426 13.00 10.47 4.10
CA HIS A 426 13.78 11.23 3.14
C HIS A 426 13.26 10.89 1.74
N GLY A 427 12.33 11.72 1.29
CA GLY A 427 11.88 11.82 -0.09
C GLY A 427 12.18 13.21 -0.65
N ARG A 428 11.53 13.55 -1.76
CA ARG A 428 11.67 14.83 -2.47
C ARG A 428 10.79 15.91 -1.85
N GLY A 429 11.26 17.15 -1.91
CA GLY A 429 10.46 18.33 -1.60
C GLY A 429 9.45 18.64 -2.69
N ILE A 430 8.55 19.59 -2.41
CA ILE A 430 7.66 20.17 -3.43
C ILE A 430 8.46 21.09 -4.38
N LEU A 431 9.61 21.62 -3.93
CA LEU A 431 10.46 22.56 -4.67
C LEU A 431 11.95 22.13 -4.79
N ASN A 432 12.41 21.14 -4.03
CA ASN A 432 13.78 20.59 -4.12
C ASN A 432 13.77 19.07 -4.33
N TYR A 433 14.93 18.48 -4.65
CA TYR A 433 15.07 17.04 -4.85
C TYR A 433 15.48 16.26 -3.58
N ASP A 434 15.76 16.96 -2.47
CA ASP A 434 16.65 16.43 -1.44
C ASP A 434 16.02 16.32 -0.04
N VAL A 435 14.90 17.04 0.25
CA VAL A 435 14.16 16.91 1.52
C VAL A 435 12.66 17.10 1.33
N GLY A 436 11.85 16.05 1.56
CA GLY A 436 10.40 16.17 1.72
C GLY A 436 9.62 14.85 1.67
N VAL A 437 8.30 14.96 1.52
CA VAL A 437 7.33 13.85 1.62
C VAL A 437 7.10 13.09 0.31
N MET A 438 7.57 13.60 -0.84
CA MET A 438 7.29 12.97 -2.14
C MET A 438 8.17 11.73 -2.36
N PRO A 439 7.61 10.56 -2.72
CA PRO A 439 8.41 9.40 -3.05
C PRO A 439 9.22 9.60 -4.32
N TYR A 440 10.26 8.79 -4.49
CA TYR A 440 11.05 8.72 -5.71
C TYR A 440 10.25 8.15 -6.87
N ARG A 441 10.54 8.70 -8.06
CA ARG A 441 10.05 8.20 -9.34
C ARG A 441 10.90 7.01 -9.78
N ARG A 442 10.56 5.82 -9.29
CA ARG A 442 11.19 4.53 -9.66
C ARG A 442 10.08 3.56 -10.14
N PRO A 443 10.39 2.60 -11.05
CA PRO A 443 9.44 1.58 -11.51
C PRO A 443 8.85 0.75 -10.38
N LEU A 444 7.60 0.31 -10.51
CA LEU A 444 6.87 -0.43 -9.49
C LEU A 444 6.07 -1.59 -10.11
N ASN A 445 6.58 -2.81 -9.99
CA ASN A 445 6.03 -3.99 -10.65
C ASN A 445 5.38 -4.91 -9.62
N ILE A 446 4.05 -4.93 -9.57
CA ILE A 446 3.26 -5.78 -8.67
C ILE A 446 2.94 -7.08 -9.39
N VAL A 447 3.52 -8.20 -8.97
CA VAL A 447 3.27 -9.53 -9.55
C VAL A 447 2.33 -10.33 -8.65
N VAL A 448 1.22 -10.80 -9.21
CA VAL A 448 0.24 -11.70 -8.56
C VAL A 448 0.57 -13.14 -8.95
N GLY A 449 0.83 -14.02 -7.97
CA GLY A 449 1.33 -15.38 -8.17
C GLY A 449 0.29 -16.51 -8.26
N LYS A 450 0.74 -17.78 -8.20
CA LYS A 450 -0.08 -19.00 -8.26
C LYS A 450 -1.01 -19.03 -7.04
N PRO A 451 -2.33 -19.22 -7.22
CA PRO A 451 -3.26 -19.37 -6.10
C PRO A 451 -2.97 -20.69 -5.38
N ILE A 452 -2.60 -20.61 -4.10
CA ILE A 452 -2.46 -21.80 -3.26
C ILE A 452 -3.84 -22.21 -2.79
N ARG A 453 -4.31 -23.34 -3.32
CA ARG A 453 -5.65 -23.87 -3.08
C ARG A 453 -5.83 -24.25 -1.61
N VAL A 454 -6.86 -23.67 -0.99
CA VAL A 454 -7.33 -24.05 0.33
C VAL A 454 -8.51 -25.00 0.17
N ALA A 455 -8.28 -26.26 0.58
CA ALA A 455 -9.33 -27.26 0.69
C ALA A 455 -10.45 -26.75 1.61
N ALA A 456 -11.71 -27.06 1.28
CA ALA A 456 -12.87 -26.49 1.96
C ALA A 456 -13.07 -27.08 3.36
N ALA A 457 -12.41 -26.50 4.36
CA ALA A 457 -12.47 -26.91 5.77
C ALA A 457 -13.12 -25.83 6.65
N MET A 458 -14.41 -25.97 6.94
CA MET A 458 -15.16 -25.01 7.79
C MET A 458 -14.85 -25.16 9.30
N THR A 459 -13.62 -25.51 9.67
CA THR A 459 -13.22 -25.73 11.07
C THR A 459 -13.02 -24.40 11.80
N PRO A 460 -13.75 -24.13 12.91
CA PRO A 460 -13.58 -22.89 13.67
C PRO A 460 -12.17 -22.72 14.27
N GLN A 461 -11.47 -23.82 14.56
CA GLN A 461 -10.07 -23.83 14.97
C GLN A 461 -9.29 -24.78 14.06
N PRO A 462 -8.61 -24.27 13.00
CA PRO A 462 -7.69 -25.09 12.22
C PRO A 462 -6.46 -25.46 13.04
N ASP A 463 -5.96 -26.68 12.87
CA ASP A 463 -4.81 -27.19 13.62
C ASP A 463 -3.49 -26.50 13.24
N GLN A 464 -2.57 -26.43 14.20
CA GLN A 464 -1.28 -25.76 14.02
C GLN A 464 -0.39 -26.44 12.98
N ALA A 465 -0.51 -27.75 12.75
CA ALA A 465 0.21 -28.44 11.68
C ALA A 465 -0.26 -27.97 10.28
N ASP A 466 -1.57 -27.85 10.06
CA ASP A 466 -2.11 -27.35 8.78
C ASP A 466 -1.77 -25.87 8.54
N ILE A 467 -1.82 -25.07 9.60
CA ILE A 467 -1.41 -23.66 9.55
C ILE A 467 0.07 -23.55 9.16
N ASP A 468 0.93 -24.41 9.69
CA ASP A 468 2.37 -24.35 9.44
C ASP A 468 2.73 -24.91 8.06
N ARG A 469 2.07 -26.00 7.63
CA ARG A 469 2.17 -26.55 6.27
C ARG A 469 1.74 -25.52 5.22
N LEU A 470 0.58 -24.89 5.39
CA LEU A 470 0.06 -23.91 4.44
C LEU A 470 0.84 -22.59 4.48
N HIS A 471 1.41 -22.21 5.63
CA HIS A 471 2.36 -21.09 5.74
C HIS A 471 3.67 -21.38 5.01
N ALA A 472 4.21 -22.60 5.12
CA ALA A 472 5.42 -23.01 4.42
C ALA A 472 5.23 -23.01 2.90
N LEU A 473 4.11 -23.53 2.39
CA LEU A 473 3.74 -23.43 0.97
C LEU A 473 3.68 -21.98 0.49
N TYR A 474 3.06 -21.10 1.27
CA TYR A 474 2.97 -19.66 0.96
C TYR A 474 4.35 -18.97 0.94
N VAL A 475 5.25 -19.33 1.84
CA VAL A 475 6.64 -18.83 1.86
C VAL A 475 7.44 -19.36 0.66
N ALA A 476 7.23 -20.63 0.27
CA ALA A 476 7.87 -21.23 -0.89
C ALA A 476 7.45 -20.57 -2.22
N GLU A 477 6.15 -20.31 -2.41
CA GLU A 477 5.66 -19.61 -3.61
C GLU A 477 6.11 -18.14 -3.68
N LEU A 478 6.25 -17.45 -2.53
CA LEU A 478 6.93 -16.14 -2.51
C LEU A 478 8.39 -16.24 -2.95
N GLN A 479 9.11 -17.29 -2.56
CA GLN A 479 10.48 -17.50 -3.04
C GLN A 479 10.51 -17.79 -4.55
N LYS A 480 9.62 -18.65 -5.07
CA LYS A 480 9.51 -18.89 -6.53
C LYS A 480 9.22 -17.60 -7.32
N LEU A 481 8.33 -16.74 -6.82
CA LEU A 481 8.08 -15.41 -7.42
C LEU A 481 9.34 -14.53 -7.43
N TRP A 482 10.11 -14.53 -6.34
CA TRP A 482 11.36 -13.77 -6.28
C TRP A 482 12.41 -14.33 -7.26
N GLU A 483 12.70 -15.64 -7.20
CA GLU A 483 13.69 -16.27 -8.09
C GLU A 483 13.39 -16.07 -9.56
N THR A 484 12.10 -16.15 -9.98
CA THR A 484 11.71 -15.98 -11.39
C THR A 484 11.97 -14.55 -11.90
N TYR A 485 11.66 -13.53 -11.10
CA TYR A 485 11.56 -12.16 -11.59
C TYR A 485 12.57 -11.16 -11.01
N LYS A 486 13.40 -11.56 -10.04
CA LYS A 486 14.43 -10.67 -9.44
C LYS A 486 15.40 -10.12 -10.48
N ASP A 487 15.83 -10.91 -11.45
CA ASP A 487 16.76 -10.46 -12.49
C ASP A 487 16.06 -9.68 -13.63
N GLN A 488 14.72 -9.63 -13.62
CA GLN A 488 13.93 -8.75 -14.48
C GLN A 488 13.71 -7.38 -13.83
N PHE A 489 13.19 -7.34 -12.60
CA PHE A 489 12.72 -6.12 -11.94
C PHE A 489 13.65 -5.59 -10.84
N ALA A 490 14.41 -6.46 -10.15
CA ALA A 490 15.34 -6.13 -9.06
C ALA A 490 16.81 -6.37 -9.47
N LYS A 491 17.18 -5.89 -10.67
CA LYS A 491 18.58 -5.86 -11.16
C LYS A 491 19.49 -5.09 -10.20
N ASP A 492 19.01 -3.92 -9.77
CA ASP A 492 19.64 -2.97 -8.83
C ASP A 492 19.81 -3.45 -7.38
N ARG A 493 19.67 -4.75 -7.07
CA ARG A 493 19.54 -5.24 -5.68
C ARG A 493 20.87 -5.27 -4.94
N THR A 494 20.84 -4.82 -3.68
CA THR A 494 21.96 -4.88 -2.74
C THR A 494 22.02 -6.24 -2.03
N SER A 495 20.87 -6.90 -1.84
CA SER A 495 20.78 -8.24 -1.28
C SER A 495 19.71 -9.08 -1.99
N GLU A 496 19.83 -10.40 -1.88
CA GLU A 496 18.70 -11.31 -2.13
C GLU A 496 17.56 -11.08 -1.12
N MET A 497 16.37 -11.59 -1.43
CA MET A 497 15.21 -11.54 -0.53
C MET A 497 15.45 -12.41 0.70
N THR A 498 15.01 -11.94 1.87
CA THR A 498 15.13 -12.70 3.13
C THR A 498 13.87 -12.63 3.98
N PHE A 499 13.49 -13.75 4.59
CA PHE A 499 12.35 -13.85 5.50
C PHE A 499 12.77 -13.66 6.97
N ILE A 500 12.11 -12.75 7.68
CA ILE A 500 12.34 -12.39 9.09
C ILE A 500 11.02 -12.45 9.90
N GLY A 501 11.06 -12.15 11.21
CA GLY A 501 9.97 -12.38 12.18
C GLY A 501 9.62 -11.21 13.08
#